data_AF-A0A2T9XMC9-F1
#
_entry.id   AF-A0A2T9XMC9-F1
#
_cell.length_a   1.000
_cell.length_b   1.000
_cell.length_c   1.000
_cell.angle_alpha   90.00
_cell.angle_beta   90.00
_cell.angle_gamma   90.00
#
_symmetry.space_group_name_H-M   'P 1'
#
loop_
_entity.id
_entity.type
_entity.pdbx_description
1 polymer ?
#
loop_
_entity_poly.entity_id
_entity_poly.type
_entity_poly.pdbx_seq_one_letter_code
_entity_poly.pdbx_strand_id
1 'polypeptide(L)'
;MHHAARLEQQLETSAGPDRKDRPVPVTDRVVDVRTEIPRTRHELIFSTFATLPAGTAFILVNDHDPKPLSYQLAAENPGEFTWEYLEEGPEVWRVRIGRTGPA
;
A
#
# COMPACT_ATOMS: atom_id res chain seq x y z
N MET A 1 9.74 -52.12 37.40
CA MET A 1 10.74 -51.14 36.93
C MET A 1 10.22 -49.76 37.30
N HIS A 2 10.87 -49.11 38.27
CA HIS A 2 10.48 -47.84 38.92
C HIS A 2 11.11 -46.60 38.22
N HIS A 3 10.62 -45.40 38.60
CA HIS A 3 11.10 -44.02 38.34
C HIS A 3 10.65 -43.37 37.00
N ALA A 4 9.91 -42.25 36.91
CA ALA A 4 9.91 -40.91 37.57
C ALA A 4 10.91 -39.87 36.98
N ALA A 5 10.38 -38.80 36.36
CA ALA A 5 10.89 -37.41 36.17
C ALA A 5 10.05 -36.75 35.04
N ARG A 6 9.27 -35.67 35.13
CA ARG A 6 9.35 -34.29 35.68
C ARG A 6 10.39 -33.37 34.98
N LEU A 7 9.88 -32.28 34.37
CA LEU A 7 10.50 -31.00 33.90
C LEU A 7 11.73 -31.11 32.98
N GLU A 8 11.94 -30.30 31.94
CA GLU A 8 12.20 -28.83 31.89
C GLU A 8 11.74 -28.33 30.49
N GLN A 9 10.89 -27.30 30.33
CA GLN A 9 11.23 -25.87 30.24
C GLN A 9 12.46 -25.49 29.40
N GLN A 10 12.19 -24.55 28.48
CA GLN A 10 13.08 -23.53 27.91
C GLN A 10 14.21 -23.93 26.95
N LEU A 11 14.04 -23.52 25.68
CA LEU A 11 15.04 -22.70 24.99
C LEU A 11 14.29 -21.55 24.30
N GLU A 12 14.17 -20.45 25.04
CA GLU A 12 13.97 -19.12 24.47
C GLU A 12 15.15 -18.79 23.56
N THR A 13 14.85 -18.28 22.36
CA THR A 13 15.68 -17.23 21.78
C THR A 13 14.83 -16.02 21.50
N SER A 14 15.09 -15.00 22.32
CA SER A 14 14.62 -13.64 22.26
C SER A 14 14.78 -13.00 20.87
N ALA A 15 13.72 -12.34 20.41
CA ALA A 15 13.83 -11.21 19.49
C ALA A 15 12.82 -10.12 19.91
N GLY A 16 13.26 -9.29 20.87
CA GLY A 16 12.91 -7.86 21.05
C GLY A 16 11.44 -7.45 21.30
N PRO A 17 11.15 -6.72 22.39
CA PRO A 17 10.01 -5.81 22.41
C PRO A 17 10.31 -4.60 21.50
N ASP A 18 9.25 -3.89 21.06
CA ASP A 18 9.27 -2.72 20.16
C ASP A 18 9.28 -3.01 18.65
N ARG A 19 8.17 -3.58 18.15
CA ARG A 19 7.69 -3.27 16.79
C ARG A 19 6.63 -2.18 16.86
N LYS A 20 7.06 -0.95 17.12
CA LYS A 20 6.25 0.24 16.78
C LYS A 20 6.24 0.30 15.24
N ASP A 21 5.08 0.27 14.61
CA ASP A 21 4.89 0.24 13.14
C ASP A 21 5.16 -1.09 12.41
N ARG A 22 4.50 -2.19 12.80
CA ARG A 22 4.10 -3.17 11.79
C ARG A 22 2.67 -2.84 11.36
N PRO A 23 2.43 -2.25 10.17
CA PRO A 23 1.07 -2.13 9.67
C PRO A 23 0.52 -3.56 9.61
N VAL A 24 -0.63 -3.76 10.23
CA VAL A 24 -1.51 -4.90 9.94
C VAL A 24 -1.65 -4.97 8.41
N PRO A 25 -1.67 -6.14 7.75
CA PRO A 25 -1.87 -6.22 6.31
C PRO A 25 -3.30 -5.77 5.99
N VAL A 26 -3.50 -4.45 5.95
CA VAL A 26 -4.65 -3.84 5.29
C VAL A 26 -4.37 -4.08 3.82
N THR A 27 -5.13 -4.97 3.21
CA THR A 27 -5.06 -5.14 1.76
C THR A 27 -5.54 -3.83 1.15
N ASP A 28 -4.63 -3.10 0.51
CA ASP A 28 -4.96 -1.82 -0.11
C ASP A 28 -6.11 -2.01 -1.11
N ARG A 29 -7.06 -1.07 -1.13
CA ARG A 29 -8.19 -1.11 -2.07
C ARG A 29 -7.66 -1.09 -3.51
N VAL A 30 -8.26 -1.88 -4.40
CA VAL A 30 -7.96 -1.82 -5.85
C VAL A 30 -8.92 -0.87 -6.56
N VAL A 31 -8.37 -0.01 -7.41
CA VAL A 31 -9.08 0.88 -8.34
C VAL A 31 -8.64 0.51 -9.75
N ASP A 32 -9.45 -0.30 -10.44
CA ASP A 32 -9.20 -0.68 -11.82
C ASP A 32 -9.94 0.25 -12.77
N VAL A 33 -9.19 0.95 -13.62
CA VAL A 33 -9.73 1.96 -14.53
C VAL A 33 -9.69 1.54 -15.99
N ARG A 34 -9.30 0.30 -16.29
CA ARG A 34 -9.15 -0.19 -17.68
C ARG A 34 -10.47 -0.18 -18.45
N THR A 35 -11.60 -0.35 -17.75
CA THR A 35 -12.95 -0.31 -18.34
C THR A 35 -13.59 1.08 -18.30
N GLU A 36 -12.96 2.05 -17.64
CA GLU A 36 -13.49 3.41 -17.49
C GLU A 36 -13.19 4.26 -18.71
N ILE A 37 -14.10 5.16 -19.07
CA ILE A 37 -13.87 6.11 -20.17
C ILE A 37 -12.79 7.14 -19.78
N PRO A 38 -11.97 7.63 -20.73
CA PRO A 38 -10.81 8.48 -20.41
C PRO A 38 -11.09 9.69 -19.51
N ARG A 39 -12.28 10.30 -19.66
CA ARG A 39 -12.71 11.44 -18.84
C ARG A 39 -12.97 11.06 -17.38
N THR A 40 -13.54 9.89 -17.15
CA THR A 40 -13.90 9.39 -15.80
C THR A 40 -12.69 8.87 -15.04
N ARG A 41 -11.68 8.33 -15.74
CA ARG A 41 -10.45 7.80 -15.12
C ARG A 41 -9.78 8.82 -14.19
N HIS A 42 -9.57 10.04 -14.70
CA HIS A 42 -8.94 11.11 -13.93
C HIS A 42 -9.79 11.47 -12.71
N GLU A 43 -11.07 11.77 -12.90
CA GLU A 43 -11.97 12.13 -11.80
C GLU A 43 -11.99 11.06 -10.70
N LEU A 44 -12.05 9.78 -11.07
CA LEU A 44 -12.04 8.67 -10.11
C LEU A 44 -10.72 8.56 -9.33
N ILE A 45 -9.57 8.66 -10.01
CA ILE A 45 -8.25 8.52 -9.37
C ILE A 45 -8.02 9.67 -8.38
N PHE A 46 -8.26 10.91 -8.80
CA PHE A 46 -8.03 12.09 -7.95
C PHE A 46 -9.03 12.17 -6.79
N SER A 47 -10.30 11.83 -7.02
CA SER A 47 -11.30 11.77 -5.93
C SER A 47 -10.99 10.65 -4.94
N THR A 48 -10.49 9.50 -5.40
CA THR A 48 -10.02 8.43 -4.52
C THR A 48 -8.86 8.91 -3.67
N PHE A 49 -7.87 9.58 -4.26
CA PHE A 49 -6.74 10.12 -3.50
C PHE A 49 -7.16 11.20 -2.49
N ALA A 50 -8.01 12.15 -2.90
CA ALA A 50 -8.46 13.24 -2.04
C ALA A 50 -9.23 12.76 -0.79
N THR A 51 -9.93 11.63 -0.91
CA THR A 51 -10.70 10.99 0.18
C THR A 51 -9.90 9.96 0.96
N LEU A 52 -8.66 9.68 0.55
CA LEU A 52 -7.79 8.69 1.17
C LEU A 52 -7.34 9.18 2.57
N PRO A 53 -7.56 8.39 3.64
CA PRO A 53 -7.02 8.71 4.96
C PRO A 53 -5.48 8.77 4.95
N ALA A 54 -4.92 9.66 5.77
CA ALA A 54 -3.48 9.72 6.02
C ALA A 54 -2.93 8.35 6.47
N GLY A 55 -1.79 7.95 5.91
CA GLY A 55 -1.14 6.67 6.20
C GLY A 55 -1.72 5.46 5.45
N THR A 56 -2.72 5.66 4.59
CA THR A 56 -3.33 4.59 3.78
C THR A 56 -2.96 4.71 2.30
N ALA A 57 -3.29 3.68 1.51
CA ALA A 57 -3.04 3.64 0.08
C ALA A 57 -4.13 2.87 -0.68
N PHE A 58 -4.11 3.01 -2.00
CA PHE A 58 -4.85 2.16 -2.93
C PHE A 58 -3.95 1.72 -4.08
N ILE A 59 -4.35 0.66 -4.78
CA ILE A 59 -3.67 0.14 -5.97
C ILE A 59 -4.47 0.59 -7.20
N LEU A 60 -3.87 1.42 -8.04
CA LEU A 60 -4.35 1.73 -9.38
C LEU A 60 -3.98 0.60 -10.35
N VAL A 61 -4.94 0.13 -11.14
CA VAL A 61 -4.72 -0.78 -12.27
C VAL A 61 -5.11 -0.06 -13.56
N ASN A 62 -4.15 0.09 -14.48
CA ASN A 62 -4.30 0.84 -15.73
C ASN A 62 -3.81 0.04 -16.95
N ASP A 63 -4.27 0.42 -18.13
CA ASP A 63 -3.92 -0.18 -19.43
C ASP A 63 -2.66 0.44 -20.08
N HIS A 64 -2.08 1.47 -19.46
CA HIS A 64 -0.84 2.13 -19.87
C HIS A 64 -0.10 2.71 -18.65
N ASP A 65 1.13 3.15 -18.85
CA ASP A 65 1.93 3.78 -17.79
C ASP A 65 1.23 5.06 -17.25
N PRO A 66 0.83 5.10 -15.96
CA PRO A 66 0.16 6.25 -15.38
C PRO A 66 1.14 7.35 -14.92
N LYS A 67 2.42 7.30 -15.31
CA LYS A 67 3.45 8.28 -14.94
C LYS A 67 3.04 9.76 -15.05
N PRO A 68 2.29 10.23 -16.08
CA PRO A 68 1.82 11.63 -16.11
C PRO A 68 0.99 12.03 -14.88
N LEU A 69 0.21 11.10 -14.32
CA LEU A 69 -0.60 11.34 -13.13
C LEU A 69 0.25 11.54 -11.87
N SER A 70 1.40 10.88 -11.77
CA SER A 70 2.26 11.01 -10.59
C SER A 70 2.80 12.43 -10.45
N TYR A 71 3.16 13.07 -11.58
CA TYR A 71 3.61 14.46 -11.58
C TYR A 71 2.51 15.42 -11.14
N GLN A 72 1.27 15.19 -11.59
CA GLN A 72 0.14 16.04 -11.22
C GLN A 72 -0.23 15.87 -9.73
N LEU A 73 -0.27 14.63 -9.23
CA LEU A 73 -0.50 14.36 -7.80
C LEU A 73 0.58 15.00 -6.92
N ALA A 74 1.86 14.90 -7.31
CA ALA A 74 2.97 15.51 -6.59
C ALA A 74 2.90 17.05 -6.59
N ALA A 75 2.44 17.65 -7.68
CA ALA A 75 2.27 19.10 -7.78
C ALA A 75 1.09 19.61 -6.93
N GLU A 76 -0.02 18.86 -6.91
CA GLU A 76 -1.23 19.22 -6.14
C GLU A 76 -1.12 18.89 -4.65
N ASN A 77 -0.27 17.92 -4.26
CA ASN A 77 -0.14 17.43 -2.89
C ASN A 77 1.33 17.33 -2.43
N PRO A 78 2.07 18.45 -2.34
CA PRO A 78 3.50 18.42 -2.02
C PRO A 78 3.74 17.83 -0.62
N GLY A 79 4.52 16.75 -0.55
CA GLY A 79 4.90 16.11 0.72
C GLY A 79 3.83 15.19 1.35
N GLU A 80 2.66 15.03 0.73
CA GLU A 80 1.54 14.21 1.23
C GLU A 80 1.31 12.92 0.43
N PHE A 81 2.26 12.50 -0.42
CA PHE A 81 2.02 11.48 -1.42
C PHE A 81 3.20 10.50 -1.60
N THR A 82 2.88 9.24 -1.84
CA THR A 82 3.82 8.18 -2.26
C THR A 82 3.37 7.48 -3.53
N TRP A 83 4.34 7.03 -4.33
CA TRP A 83 4.14 6.34 -5.59
C TRP A 83 5.08 5.14 -5.69
N GLU A 84 4.51 3.94 -5.85
CA GLU A 84 5.26 2.70 -5.95
C GLU A 84 4.70 1.84 -7.08
N TYR A 85 5.53 1.49 -8.06
CA TYR A 85 5.13 0.52 -9.08
C TYR A 85 5.12 -0.88 -8.45
N LEU A 86 4.00 -1.59 -8.63
CA LEU A 86 3.85 -3.00 -8.27
C LEU A 86 3.97 -3.92 -9.49
N GLU A 87 3.58 -3.39 -10.66
CA GLU A 87 3.68 -4.07 -11.95
C GLU A 87 3.86 -3.01 -13.03
N GLU A 88 4.87 -3.20 -13.86
CA GLU A 88 5.14 -2.41 -15.06
C GLU A 88 4.80 -3.29 -16.26
N GLY A 89 4.04 -2.76 -17.24
CA GLY A 89 3.39 -3.54 -18.29
C GLY A 89 4.31 -4.31 -19.26
N PRO A 90 3.83 -4.69 -20.45
CA PRO A 90 2.85 -3.96 -21.25
C PRO A 90 1.37 -4.32 -21.06
N GLU A 91 1.05 -5.49 -20.50
CA GLU A 91 -0.33 -5.96 -20.41
C GLU A 91 -1.15 -5.21 -19.35
N VAL A 92 -0.53 -4.92 -18.19
CA VAL A 92 -1.17 -4.25 -17.06
C VAL A 92 -0.13 -3.39 -16.34
N TRP A 93 -0.55 -2.21 -15.88
CA TRP A 93 0.23 -1.37 -15.00
C TRP A 93 -0.44 -1.31 -13.63
N ARG A 94 0.29 -1.66 -12.57
CA ARG A 94 -0.19 -1.57 -11.18
C ARG A 94 0.69 -0.62 -10.39
N VAL A 95 0.07 0.36 -9.77
CA VAL A 95 0.77 1.35 -8.95
C VAL A 95 0.06 1.48 -7.61
N ARG A 96 0.83 1.39 -6.52
CA ARG A 96 0.38 1.74 -5.18
C ARG A 96 0.54 3.24 -4.96
N ILE A 97 -0.57 3.90 -4.71
CA ILE A 97 -0.70 5.35 -4.51
C ILE A 97 -1.08 5.56 -3.05
N GLY A 98 -0.17 6.13 -2.26
CA GLY A 98 -0.36 6.35 -0.83
C GLY A 98 -0.45 7.83 -0.46
N ARG A 99 -1.18 8.12 0.62
CA ARG A 99 -1.20 9.44 1.23
C ARG A 99 -0.36 9.42 2.50
N THR A 100 0.74 10.14 2.52
CA THR A 100 1.49 10.36 3.76
C THR A 100 0.72 11.39 4.58
N GLY A 101 0.52 11.13 5.87
CA GLY A 101 -0.09 12.15 6.74
C GLY A 101 0.74 13.44 6.72
N PRO A 102 0.13 14.58 7.11
CA PRO A 102 0.91 15.80 7.25
C PRO A 102 2.09 15.53 8.18
N ALA A 103 3.28 15.93 7.74
CA ALA A 103 4.51 15.87 8.52
C ALA A 103 4.38 16.68 9.83
#